data_AF-A0A424JKP2-F1
#
_entry.id   AF-A0A424JKP2-F1
#
_cell.length_a   1.000
_cell.length_b   1.000
_cell.length_c   1.000
_cell.angle_alpha   90.00
_cell.angle_beta   90.00
_cell.angle_gamma   90.00
#
_symmetry.space_group_name_H-M   'P 1'
#
loop_
_entity.id
_entity.type
_entity.pdbx_description
1 polymer ?
#
loop_
_entity_poly.entity_id
_entity_poly.type
_entity_poly.pdbx_seq_one_letter_code
_entity_poly.pdbx_strand_id
1 'polypeptide(L)'
;MSFCLILLAAGNSKRFGSNIPKPFVKIGKKTLLEHSLIKFDKIKEIKKTIIVLNKNHSKFIKNIKPQKFLKVNGGKSRRESTLKALQYIKKSKIKCHKVLIHDAARPNFSLRLIKTIIRNSRKNTVIPKIQIHDALKESFNKKIVINLPREKFFSTQTPQCFSFKEIFNLHKKNKGLYKDDDFSLVGSLKNVKFVEGEKNNFKITNRQDLSMLKNFINSKIKMGIGFDVHRLVPKRKLFLGGLKIKSKLGTLGHSDGDPVLHSITDAILGACNMGDIGQMFSDKNKKFKNIRSTILLKKVIEQIKYKSYYIKNIDVNVIAQTPKIKKYKNKMIDNISKLCEISKDQINIKGKTTEKLGVIGKEKAIACEVIVSVIKYD
;
A
#
# COMPACT_ATOMS: atom_id res chain seq x y z
N MET A 1 -18.63 -20.54 2.15
CA MET A 1 -18.43 -20.16 3.59
C MET A 1 -18.18 -18.67 3.65
N SER A 2 -18.92 -17.92 4.49
CA SER A 2 -18.78 -16.46 4.60
C SER A 2 -17.95 -16.05 5.83
N PHE A 3 -17.09 -15.05 5.64
CA PHE A 3 -16.21 -14.52 6.68
C PHE A 3 -16.60 -13.09 7.07
N CYS A 4 -16.52 -12.80 8.37
CA CYS A 4 -16.51 -11.44 8.88
C CYS A 4 -15.12 -11.13 9.43
N LEU A 5 -14.53 -10.02 8.98
CA LEU A 5 -13.27 -9.51 9.53
C LEU A 5 -13.56 -8.62 10.74
N ILE A 6 -12.83 -8.81 11.83
CA ILE A 6 -12.77 -7.94 13.01
C ILE A 6 -11.35 -7.39 13.08
N LEU A 7 -11.22 -6.09 12.85
CA LEU A 7 -9.95 -5.38 12.86
C LEU A 7 -9.84 -4.53 14.13
N LEU A 8 -8.93 -4.92 15.02
CA LEU A 8 -8.78 -4.32 16.34
C LEU A 8 -7.86 -3.09 16.29
N ALA A 9 -8.43 -1.91 16.45
CA ALA A 9 -7.75 -0.60 16.38
C ALA A 9 -8.07 0.31 17.59
N ALA A 10 -8.60 -0.24 18.68
CA ALA A 10 -9.06 0.54 19.85
C ALA A 10 -7.96 0.87 20.88
N GLY A 11 -6.72 0.40 20.69
CA GLY A 11 -5.64 0.60 21.66
C GLY A 11 -5.12 2.03 21.75
N ASN A 12 -4.89 2.52 22.98
CA ASN A 12 -4.41 3.88 23.26
C ASN A 12 -2.91 4.11 22.97
N SER A 13 -2.20 3.08 22.52
CA SER A 13 -0.81 3.21 22.04
C SER A 13 0.18 3.82 23.05
N LYS A 14 -0.03 3.65 24.36
CA LYS A 14 0.82 4.21 25.45
C LYS A 14 2.33 4.01 25.22
N ARG A 15 2.73 2.83 24.72
CA ARG A 15 4.13 2.45 24.44
C ARG A 15 4.74 3.08 23.17
N PHE A 16 3.95 3.75 22.35
CA PHE A 16 4.38 4.25 21.03
C PHE A 16 4.83 5.72 21.07
N GLY A 17 4.45 6.47 22.12
CA GLY A 17 4.91 7.85 22.35
C GLY A 17 4.56 8.80 21.19
N SER A 18 3.32 8.78 20.70
CA SER A 18 2.84 9.67 19.62
C SER A 18 1.46 10.24 19.96
N ASN A 19 1.22 11.49 19.54
CA ASN A 19 -0.09 12.14 19.61
C ASN A 19 -1.11 11.50 18.64
N ILE A 20 -0.62 10.72 17.66
CA ILE A 20 -1.46 9.95 16.73
C ILE A 20 -1.50 8.51 17.23
N PRO A 21 -2.71 7.92 17.43
CA PRO A 21 -2.81 6.52 17.83
C PRO A 21 -2.19 5.62 16.76
N LYS A 22 -1.46 4.59 17.19
CA LYS A 22 -0.63 3.72 16.33
C LYS A 22 -1.32 3.21 15.06
N PRO A 23 -2.58 2.72 15.07
CA PRO A 23 -3.27 2.29 13.85
C PRO A 23 -3.36 3.37 12.75
N PHE A 24 -3.32 4.64 13.14
CA PHE A 24 -3.44 5.80 12.25
C PHE A 24 -2.09 6.44 11.89
N VAL A 25 -0.98 5.88 12.37
CA VAL A 25 0.34 6.31 11.93
C VAL A 25 0.54 5.92 10.47
N LYS A 26 1.10 6.84 9.67
CA LYS A 26 1.27 6.65 8.24
C LYS A 26 2.61 6.02 7.89
N ILE A 27 2.56 5.15 6.88
CA ILE A 27 3.72 4.72 6.10
C ILE A 27 3.41 5.02 4.63
N GLY A 28 4.22 5.88 4.01
CA GLY A 28 3.83 6.54 2.77
C GLY A 28 2.58 7.40 2.98
N LYS A 29 1.61 7.31 2.07
CA LYS A 29 0.36 8.08 2.14
C LYS A 29 -0.77 7.41 2.96
N LYS A 30 -0.55 6.18 3.46
CA LYS A 30 -1.59 5.35 4.10
C LYS A 30 -1.25 5.04 5.55
N THR A 31 -2.28 4.96 6.38
CA THR A 31 -2.21 4.52 7.78
C THR A 31 -1.95 3.00 7.90
N LEU A 32 -1.45 2.52 9.04
CA LEU A 32 -1.30 1.07 9.29
C LEU A 32 -2.64 0.34 9.13
N LEU A 33 -3.73 0.98 9.55
CA LEU A 33 -5.09 0.47 9.38
C LEU A 33 -5.47 0.34 7.90
N GLU A 34 -5.24 1.38 7.09
CA GLU A 34 -5.50 1.36 5.64
C GLU A 34 -4.73 0.28 4.91
N HIS A 35 -3.46 0.08 5.29
CA HIS A 35 -2.63 -1.00 4.73
C HIS A 35 -3.26 -2.38 4.95
N SER A 36 -3.80 -2.63 6.14
CA SER A 36 -4.53 -3.86 6.44
C SER A 36 -5.84 -3.94 5.65
N LEU A 37 -6.64 -2.86 5.61
CA LEU A 37 -7.93 -2.85 4.94
C LEU A 37 -7.81 -3.10 3.44
N ILE A 38 -6.84 -2.48 2.77
CA ILE A 38 -6.62 -2.64 1.33
C ILE A 38 -6.28 -4.09 0.99
N LYS A 39 -5.49 -4.78 1.82
CA LYS A 39 -5.16 -6.18 1.59
C LYS A 39 -6.37 -7.09 1.82
N PHE A 40 -7.17 -6.83 2.86
CA PHE A 40 -8.39 -7.62 3.10
C PHE A 40 -9.49 -7.38 2.07
N ASP A 41 -9.60 -6.17 1.52
CA ASP A 41 -10.58 -5.83 0.47
C ASP A 41 -10.35 -6.64 -0.82
N LYS A 42 -9.11 -7.09 -1.06
CA LYS A 42 -8.77 -8.02 -2.16
C LYS A 42 -9.31 -9.44 -1.94
N ILE A 43 -9.86 -9.79 -0.77
CA ILE A 43 -10.32 -11.15 -0.41
C ILE A 43 -11.85 -11.24 -0.50
N LYS A 44 -12.35 -11.81 -1.60
CA LYS A 44 -13.79 -11.85 -1.94
C LYS A 44 -14.66 -12.61 -0.94
N GLU A 45 -14.08 -13.53 -0.17
CA GLU A 45 -14.76 -14.35 0.83
C GLU A 45 -15.12 -13.56 2.10
N ILE A 46 -14.43 -12.44 2.34
CA ILE A 46 -14.74 -11.51 3.43
C ILE A 46 -15.91 -10.62 2.99
N LYS A 47 -17.09 -10.87 3.58
CA LYS A 47 -18.33 -10.18 3.18
C LYS A 47 -18.60 -8.94 4.02
N LYS A 48 -18.06 -8.89 5.23
CA LYS A 48 -18.20 -7.77 6.16
C LYS A 48 -16.89 -7.53 6.90
N THR A 49 -16.58 -6.26 7.10
CA THR A 49 -15.45 -5.79 7.88
C THR A 49 -15.95 -4.93 9.02
N ILE A 50 -15.55 -5.25 10.24
CA ILE A 50 -15.81 -4.48 11.45
C ILE A 50 -14.48 -3.91 11.93
N ILE A 51 -14.44 -2.61 12.13
CA ILE A 51 -13.29 -1.93 12.74
C ILE A 51 -13.68 -1.54 14.15
N VAL A 52 -12.90 -2.02 15.12
CA VAL A 52 -13.10 -1.72 16.54
C VAL A 52 -12.20 -0.55 16.91
N LEU A 53 -12.81 0.56 17.32
CA LEU A 53 -12.14 1.85 17.50
C LEU A 53 -12.27 2.36 18.92
N ASN A 54 -11.30 3.14 19.38
CA ASN A 54 -11.55 3.96 20.55
C ASN A 54 -12.54 5.07 20.16
N LYS A 55 -13.54 5.32 21.02
CA LYS A 55 -14.52 6.40 20.85
C LYS A 55 -13.87 7.76 20.55
N ASN A 56 -12.70 8.04 21.14
CA ASN A 56 -11.96 9.29 20.97
C ASN A 56 -11.21 9.38 19.62
N HIS A 57 -11.12 8.29 18.86
CA HIS A 57 -10.35 8.23 17.61
C HIS A 57 -11.22 8.30 16.35
N SER A 58 -12.52 8.59 16.50
CA SER A 58 -13.47 8.70 15.38
C SER A 58 -13.04 9.70 14.30
N LYS A 59 -12.32 10.77 14.69
CA LYS A 59 -11.77 11.76 13.73
C LYS A 59 -10.80 11.16 12.72
N PHE A 60 -9.99 10.17 13.13
CA PHE A 60 -8.94 9.61 12.27
C PHE A 60 -9.49 8.68 11.17
N ILE A 61 -10.74 8.21 11.29
CA ILE A 61 -11.31 7.27 10.33
C ILE A 61 -12.14 7.93 9.22
N LYS A 62 -12.43 9.23 9.31
CA LYS A 62 -13.28 9.94 8.32
C LYS A 62 -12.77 9.76 6.88
N ASN A 63 -11.45 9.77 6.70
CA ASN A 63 -10.81 9.77 5.37
C ASN A 63 -10.13 8.44 5.01
N ILE A 64 -10.38 7.36 5.76
CA ILE A 64 -9.74 6.06 5.52
C ILE A 64 -10.40 5.32 4.37
N LYS A 65 -9.58 4.78 3.44
CA LYS A 65 -10.04 3.96 2.31
C LYS A 65 -9.55 2.52 2.44
N PRO A 66 -10.33 1.50 2.01
CA PRO A 66 -11.73 1.56 1.58
C PRO A 66 -12.70 1.92 2.73
N GLN A 67 -13.83 2.58 2.43
CA GLN A 67 -14.83 3.02 3.44
C GLN A 67 -15.90 1.97 3.78
N LYS A 68 -15.87 0.78 3.14
CA LYS A 68 -16.89 -0.25 3.30
C LYS A 68 -16.65 -1.10 4.56
N PHE A 69 -16.85 -0.50 5.73
CA PHE A 69 -16.73 -1.18 7.01
C PHE A 69 -17.73 -0.67 8.04
N LEU A 70 -18.03 -1.50 9.02
CA LEU A 70 -18.85 -1.16 10.18
C LEU A 70 -17.94 -0.73 11.33
N LYS A 71 -18.39 0.24 12.13
CA LYS A 71 -17.62 0.77 13.27
C LYS A 71 -18.21 0.26 14.57
N VAL A 72 -17.36 -0.23 15.46
CA VAL A 72 -17.75 -0.64 16.82
C VAL A 72 -16.83 0.05 17.82
N ASN A 73 -17.42 0.59 18.89
CA ASN A 73 -16.63 1.16 19.98
C ASN A 73 -15.94 0.04 20.77
N GLY A 74 -14.64 0.19 20.99
CA GLY A 74 -13.80 -0.74 21.72
C GLY A 74 -14.07 -0.75 23.23
N GLY A 75 -13.39 -1.68 23.90
CA GLY A 75 -13.40 -1.81 25.35
C GLY A 75 -12.11 -1.30 26.01
N LYS A 76 -11.99 -1.50 27.32
CA LYS A 76 -10.79 -1.18 28.10
C LYS A 76 -9.61 -2.10 27.75
N SER A 77 -9.89 -3.30 27.24
CA SER A 77 -8.89 -4.30 26.84
C SER A 77 -9.08 -4.80 25.40
N ARG A 78 -8.07 -5.52 24.89
CA ARG A 78 -8.15 -6.22 23.59
C ARG A 78 -9.33 -7.21 23.58
N ARG A 79 -9.47 -8.03 24.62
CA ARG A 79 -10.58 -8.98 24.79
C ARG A 79 -11.94 -8.30 24.74
N GLU A 80 -12.14 -7.25 25.53
CA GLU A 80 -13.42 -6.55 25.59
C GLU A 80 -13.76 -5.92 24.23
N SER A 81 -12.75 -5.41 23.52
CA SER A 81 -12.91 -4.91 22.15
C SER A 81 -13.35 -6.01 21.18
N THR A 82 -12.76 -7.21 21.23
CA THR A 82 -13.22 -8.35 20.44
C THR A 82 -14.65 -8.75 20.81
N LEU A 83 -14.96 -8.89 22.09
CA LEU A 83 -16.29 -9.30 22.56
C LEU A 83 -17.37 -8.31 22.10
N LYS A 84 -17.13 -7.00 22.17
CA LYS A 84 -18.07 -5.99 21.65
C LYS A 84 -18.32 -6.14 20.15
N ALA A 85 -17.29 -6.45 19.36
CA ALA A 85 -17.47 -6.74 17.94
C ALA A 85 -18.29 -8.01 17.69
N LEU A 86 -18.03 -9.08 18.43
CA LEU A 86 -18.80 -10.33 18.31
C LEU A 86 -20.27 -10.14 18.76
N GLN A 87 -20.51 -9.37 19.82
CA GLN A 87 -21.85 -8.98 20.26
C GLN A 87 -22.56 -8.17 19.17
N TYR A 88 -21.86 -7.25 18.52
CA TYR A 88 -22.40 -6.46 17.42
C TYR A 88 -22.77 -7.34 16.21
N ILE A 89 -21.94 -8.33 15.84
CA ILE A 89 -22.28 -9.32 14.81
C ILE A 89 -23.59 -10.06 15.17
N LYS A 90 -23.71 -10.53 16.42
CA LYS A 90 -24.92 -11.23 16.89
C LYS A 90 -26.15 -10.32 16.85
N LYS A 91 -26.08 -9.13 17.45
CA LYS A 91 -27.20 -8.18 17.55
C LYS A 91 -27.65 -7.70 16.18
N SER A 92 -26.72 -7.42 15.28
CA SER A 92 -27.01 -6.93 13.92
C SER A 92 -27.37 -8.05 12.94
N LYS A 93 -27.52 -9.30 13.41
CA LYS A 93 -27.85 -10.49 12.60
C LYS A 93 -26.94 -10.65 11.36
N ILE A 94 -25.66 -10.31 11.49
CA ILE A 94 -24.70 -10.43 10.40
C ILE A 94 -24.44 -11.92 10.11
N LYS A 95 -24.80 -12.37 8.91
CA LYS A 95 -24.59 -13.75 8.47
C LYS A 95 -23.11 -14.05 8.21
N CYS A 96 -22.41 -14.57 9.23
CA CYS A 96 -21.06 -15.10 9.08
C CYS A 96 -20.87 -16.42 9.84
N HIS A 97 -20.20 -17.38 9.20
CA HIS A 97 -19.88 -18.67 9.80
C HIS A 97 -18.53 -18.61 10.53
N LYS A 98 -17.60 -17.85 9.96
CA LYS A 98 -16.24 -17.67 10.45
C LYS A 98 -15.95 -16.19 10.70
N VAL A 99 -15.14 -15.94 11.72
CA VAL A 99 -14.56 -14.62 11.97
C VAL A 99 -13.05 -14.67 11.82
N LEU A 100 -12.50 -13.64 11.19
CA LEU A 100 -11.07 -13.36 11.17
C LEU A 100 -10.82 -12.23 12.15
N ILE A 101 -10.04 -12.48 13.21
CA ILE A 101 -9.68 -11.45 14.19
C ILE A 101 -8.24 -11.04 13.94
N HIS A 102 -8.01 -9.76 13.69
CA HIS A 102 -6.70 -9.23 13.34
C HIS A 102 -6.37 -7.94 14.08
N ASP A 103 -5.10 -7.81 14.47
CA ASP A 103 -4.59 -6.59 15.08
C ASP A 103 -4.23 -5.57 13.98
N ALA A 104 -4.80 -4.36 14.01
CA ALA A 104 -4.44 -3.30 13.06
C ALA A 104 -2.96 -2.87 13.13
N ALA A 105 -2.24 -3.33 14.17
CA ALA A 105 -0.81 -3.13 14.34
C ALA A 105 0.06 -4.14 13.57
N ARG A 106 -0.52 -5.05 12.77
CA ARG A 106 0.19 -6.00 11.92
C ARG A 106 -0.13 -5.75 10.42
N PRO A 107 0.24 -4.61 9.83
CA PRO A 107 -0.17 -4.25 8.47
C PRO A 107 0.51 -5.05 7.34
N ASN A 108 1.52 -5.86 7.66
CA ASN A 108 2.45 -6.43 6.68
C ASN A 108 2.30 -7.95 6.45
N PHE A 109 1.11 -8.50 6.64
CA PHE A 109 0.80 -9.87 6.20
C PHE A 109 0.69 -9.96 4.68
N SER A 110 0.96 -11.15 4.12
CA SER A 110 0.73 -11.42 2.70
C SER A 110 -0.70 -11.91 2.41
N LEU A 111 -1.14 -11.76 1.16
CA LEU A 111 -2.39 -12.39 0.70
C LEU A 111 -2.31 -13.92 0.72
N ARG A 112 -1.11 -14.50 0.61
CA ARG A 112 -0.88 -15.95 0.69
C ARG A 112 -1.22 -16.46 2.10
N LEU A 113 -0.82 -15.75 3.15
CA LEU A 113 -1.18 -16.11 4.52
C LEU A 113 -2.71 -16.15 4.70
N ILE A 114 -3.42 -15.12 4.22
CA ILE A 114 -4.89 -15.06 4.34
C ILE A 114 -5.57 -16.20 3.57
N LYS A 115 -5.14 -16.45 2.33
CA LYS A 115 -5.66 -17.59 1.53
C LYS A 115 -5.39 -18.93 2.21
N THR A 116 -4.23 -19.10 2.84
CA THR A 116 -3.87 -20.30 3.59
C THR A 116 -4.78 -20.48 4.82
N ILE A 117 -5.03 -19.41 5.57
CA ILE A 117 -5.96 -19.41 6.70
C ILE A 117 -7.37 -19.82 6.23
N ILE A 118 -7.89 -19.16 5.19
CA ILE A 118 -9.23 -19.42 4.64
C ILE A 118 -9.37 -20.87 4.17
N ARG A 119 -8.42 -21.37 3.38
CA ARG A 119 -8.42 -22.76 2.86
C ARG A 119 -8.50 -23.79 3.99
N ASN A 120 -7.79 -23.54 5.10
CA ASN A 120 -7.73 -24.45 6.23
C ASN A 120 -8.86 -24.28 7.26
N SER A 121 -9.70 -23.26 7.10
CA SER A 121 -10.68 -22.87 8.12
C SER A 121 -12.00 -23.63 8.09
N ARG A 122 -12.28 -24.51 7.11
CA ARG A 122 -13.60 -25.16 6.97
C ARG A 122 -14.09 -25.79 8.27
N LYS A 123 -13.32 -26.72 8.84
CA LYS A 123 -13.63 -27.38 10.13
C LYS A 123 -12.76 -26.89 11.29
N ASN A 124 -11.74 -26.08 11.02
CA ASN A 124 -10.73 -25.74 12.01
C ASN A 124 -10.84 -24.29 12.49
N THR A 125 -10.38 -24.06 13.72
CA THR A 125 -9.78 -22.80 14.16
C THR A 125 -8.36 -22.75 13.60
N VAL A 126 -7.99 -21.65 12.94
CA VAL A 126 -6.70 -21.56 12.23
C VAL A 126 -5.87 -20.42 12.80
N ILE A 127 -4.69 -20.79 13.29
CA ILE A 127 -3.79 -19.88 14.02
C ILE A 127 -2.42 -19.89 13.33
N PRO A 128 -1.95 -18.76 12.79
CA PRO A 128 -0.59 -18.65 12.31
C PRO A 128 0.40 -18.71 13.48
N LYS A 129 1.44 -19.55 13.36
CA LYS A 129 2.52 -19.65 14.36
C LYS A 129 3.90 -19.41 13.72
N ILE A 130 4.82 -18.88 14.51
CA ILE A 130 6.21 -18.70 14.13
C ILE A 130 7.12 -19.32 15.19
N GLN A 131 8.15 -20.04 14.75
CA GLN A 131 9.13 -20.63 15.65
C GLN A 131 10.01 -19.55 16.27
N ILE A 132 10.39 -19.73 17.54
CA ILE A 132 11.37 -18.87 18.20
C ILE A 132 12.77 -19.33 17.79
N HIS A 133 13.57 -18.41 17.26
CA HIS A 133 14.96 -18.68 16.85
C HIS A 133 15.98 -18.20 17.88
N ASP A 134 15.68 -17.08 18.56
CA ASP A 134 16.55 -16.53 19.59
C ASP A 134 16.54 -17.43 20.84
N ALA A 135 17.64 -17.38 21.60
CA ALA A 135 17.71 -18.07 22.89
C ALA A 135 16.64 -17.50 23.84
N LEU A 136 15.77 -18.38 24.36
CA LEU A 136 14.70 -17.98 25.26
C LEU A 136 15.17 -18.09 26.71
N LYS A 137 14.84 -17.08 27.50
CA LYS A 137 15.16 -17.01 28.91
C LYS A 137 13.91 -16.66 29.71
N GLU A 138 13.67 -17.37 30.80
CA GLU A 138 12.69 -16.99 31.81
C GLU A 138 13.39 -16.15 32.88
N SER A 139 12.73 -15.08 33.34
CA SER A 139 13.26 -14.25 34.41
C SER A 139 12.34 -14.20 35.61
N PHE A 140 12.89 -14.43 36.80
CA PHE A 140 12.20 -14.26 38.08
C PHE A 140 12.73 -13.03 38.79
N ASN A 141 11.85 -12.10 39.16
CA ASN A 141 12.17 -10.84 39.84
C ASN A 141 13.31 -10.03 39.20
N LYS A 142 13.49 -10.13 37.87
CA LYS A 142 14.58 -9.51 37.09
C LYS A 142 16.01 -9.91 37.51
N LYS A 143 16.19 -10.90 38.39
CA LYS A 143 17.49 -11.29 38.95
C LYS A 143 17.94 -12.69 38.55
N ILE A 144 17.01 -13.64 38.47
CA ILE A 144 17.30 -15.03 38.09
C ILE A 144 16.92 -15.22 36.63
N VAL A 145 17.81 -15.81 35.83
CA VAL A 145 17.64 -16.04 34.40
C VAL A 145 17.81 -17.53 34.10
N ILE A 146 16.73 -18.21 33.73
CA ILE A 146 16.74 -19.64 33.39
C ILE A 146 16.68 -19.78 31.86
N ASN A 147 17.58 -20.57 31.28
CA ASN A 147 17.53 -20.88 29.86
C ASN A 147 16.36 -21.84 29.57
N LEU A 148 15.54 -21.51 28.58
CA LEU A 148 14.40 -22.32 28.16
C LEU A 148 14.68 -23.02 26.82
N PRO A 149 14.18 -24.27 26.64
CA PRO A 149 14.30 -25.01 25.38
C PRO A 149 13.41 -24.38 24.29
N ARG A 150 13.98 -23.47 23.48
CA ARG A 150 13.25 -22.65 22.50
C ARG A 150 12.40 -23.45 21.51
N GLU A 151 12.77 -24.69 21.21
CA GLU A 151 12.04 -25.62 20.34
C GLU A 151 10.64 -25.97 20.87
N LYS A 152 10.42 -25.89 22.19
CA LYS A 152 9.11 -26.10 22.82
C LYS A 152 8.19 -24.88 22.76
N PHE A 153 8.69 -23.74 22.26
CA PHE A 153 7.96 -22.48 22.25
C PHE A 153 7.76 -21.96 20.82
N PHE A 154 6.60 -21.34 20.62
CA PHE A 154 6.28 -20.62 19.39
C PHE A 154 5.48 -19.38 19.72
N SER A 155 5.54 -18.38 18.84
CA SER A 155 4.69 -17.20 18.93
C SER A 155 3.50 -17.35 17.99
N THR A 156 2.31 -16.96 18.44
CA THR A 156 1.14 -16.84 17.56
C THR A 156 1.13 -15.47 16.88
N GLN A 157 0.55 -15.42 15.69
CA GLN A 157 0.27 -14.17 14.98
C GLN A 157 -1.23 -14.03 14.72
N THR A 158 -1.61 -12.85 14.23
CA THR A 158 -2.94 -12.63 13.65
C THR A 158 -2.77 -12.32 12.16
N PRO A 159 -3.75 -12.62 11.28
CA PRO A 159 -5.15 -12.96 11.60
C PRO A 159 -5.35 -14.36 12.18
N GLN A 160 -6.27 -14.48 13.14
CA GLN A 160 -6.71 -15.77 13.68
C GLN A 160 -8.13 -16.03 13.19
N CYS A 161 -8.42 -17.25 12.73
CA CYS A 161 -9.73 -17.62 12.22
C CYS A 161 -10.45 -18.57 13.17
N PHE A 162 -11.70 -18.26 13.49
CA PHE A 162 -12.53 -19.07 14.39
C PHE A 162 -13.94 -19.27 13.82
N SER A 163 -14.62 -20.32 14.29
CA SER A 163 -16.09 -20.37 14.22
C SER A 163 -16.68 -19.23 15.02
N PHE A 164 -17.62 -18.47 14.42
CA PHE A 164 -18.27 -17.35 15.11
C PHE A 164 -18.96 -17.81 16.41
N LYS A 165 -19.74 -18.90 16.34
CA LYS A 165 -20.49 -19.44 17.48
C LYS A 165 -19.56 -19.85 18.61
N GLU A 166 -18.47 -20.52 18.27
CA GLU A 166 -17.48 -21.02 19.23
C GLU A 166 -16.77 -19.86 19.94
N ILE A 167 -16.12 -18.97 19.19
CA ILE A 167 -15.33 -17.89 19.80
C ILE A 167 -16.20 -16.91 20.59
N PHE A 168 -17.44 -16.66 20.15
CA PHE A 168 -18.38 -15.84 20.91
C PHE A 168 -18.71 -16.46 22.27
N ASN A 169 -18.92 -17.78 22.32
CA ASN A 169 -19.18 -18.49 23.56
C ASN A 169 -17.93 -18.54 24.46
N LEU A 170 -16.75 -18.75 23.87
CA LEU A 170 -15.49 -18.76 24.62
C LEU A 170 -15.20 -17.41 25.28
N HIS A 171 -15.44 -16.29 24.59
CA HIS A 171 -15.29 -14.95 25.19
C HIS A 171 -16.25 -14.71 26.37
N LYS A 172 -17.41 -15.39 26.40
CA LYS A 172 -18.36 -15.32 27.52
C LYS A 172 -17.96 -16.21 28.69
N LYS A 173 -17.63 -17.48 28.42
CA LYS A 173 -17.38 -18.49 29.44
C LYS A 173 -15.95 -18.47 29.99
N ASN A 174 -14.96 -18.27 29.12
CA ASN A 174 -13.55 -18.46 29.46
C ASN A 174 -12.83 -17.12 29.73
N LYS A 175 -13.57 -16.13 30.25
CA LYS A 175 -13.07 -14.76 30.45
C LYS A 175 -11.73 -14.70 31.20
N GLY A 176 -11.55 -15.57 32.20
CA GLY A 176 -10.36 -15.65 33.05
C GLY A 176 -9.13 -16.30 32.40
N LEU A 177 -9.31 -17.08 31.33
CA LEU A 177 -8.21 -17.73 30.60
C LEU A 177 -7.53 -16.79 29.61
N TYR A 178 -8.16 -15.65 29.29
CA TYR A 178 -7.65 -14.72 28.29
C TYR A 178 -6.30 -14.14 28.70
N LYS A 179 -5.28 -14.29 27.85
CA LYS A 179 -3.97 -13.65 28.01
C LYS A 179 -3.77 -12.54 26.96
N ASP A 180 -3.07 -12.84 25.87
CA ASP A 180 -2.65 -11.82 24.89
C ASP A 180 -3.40 -11.89 23.55
N ASP A 181 -4.02 -13.02 23.23
CA ASP A 181 -4.74 -13.24 21.98
C ASP A 181 -6.05 -14.04 22.18
N ASP A 182 -6.84 -14.18 21.10
CA ASP A 182 -8.13 -14.88 21.17
C ASP A 182 -7.96 -16.41 21.23
N PHE A 183 -6.83 -16.93 20.76
CA PHE A 183 -6.48 -18.35 20.85
C PHE A 183 -6.34 -18.81 22.31
N SER A 184 -5.87 -17.96 23.23
CA SER A 184 -5.78 -18.26 24.67
C SER A 184 -7.09 -18.72 25.33
N LEU A 185 -8.24 -18.44 24.72
CA LEU A 185 -9.54 -18.88 25.21
C LEU A 185 -9.88 -20.33 24.83
N VAL A 186 -9.16 -20.92 23.88
CA VAL A 186 -9.41 -22.26 23.34
C VAL A 186 -8.84 -23.29 24.30
N GLY A 187 -9.71 -24.06 24.95
CA GLY A 187 -9.31 -25.09 25.92
C GLY A 187 -8.93 -26.45 25.30
N SER A 188 -9.30 -26.71 24.04
CA SER A 188 -9.02 -27.99 23.36
C SER A 188 -8.41 -27.76 21.98
N LEU A 189 -7.35 -28.50 21.67
CA LEU A 189 -6.64 -28.39 20.39
C LEU A 189 -7.22 -29.29 19.28
N LYS A 190 -8.26 -30.09 19.56
CA LYS A 190 -8.80 -31.09 18.61
C LYS A 190 -9.16 -30.50 17.23
N ASN A 191 -9.65 -29.26 17.20
CA ASN A 191 -10.04 -28.55 15.97
C ASN A 191 -9.14 -27.36 15.65
N VAL A 192 -7.93 -27.31 16.22
CA VAL A 192 -6.98 -26.23 15.98
C VAL A 192 -5.97 -26.66 14.92
N LYS A 193 -5.87 -25.89 13.84
CA LYS A 193 -4.84 -26.04 12.83
C LYS A 193 -3.87 -24.87 12.90
N PHE A 194 -2.63 -25.17 13.31
CA PHE A 194 -1.54 -24.23 13.16
C PHE A 194 -1.09 -24.18 11.71
N VAL A 195 -0.92 -22.97 11.18
CA VAL A 195 -0.31 -22.73 9.87
C VAL A 195 0.97 -21.93 10.06
N GLU A 196 1.88 -22.01 9.11
CA GLU A 196 3.09 -21.21 9.14
C GLU A 196 2.74 -19.72 9.06
N GLY A 197 3.24 -18.94 10.02
CA GLY A 197 3.18 -17.48 10.03
C GLY A 197 4.29 -16.85 9.21
N GLU A 198 4.45 -15.53 9.28
CA GLU A 198 5.42 -14.81 8.47
C GLU A 198 6.30 -13.90 9.34
N LYS A 199 7.62 -13.95 9.17
CA LYS A 199 8.56 -13.09 9.91
C LYS A 199 8.25 -11.60 9.72
N ASN A 200 7.89 -11.22 8.50
CA ASN A 200 7.55 -9.84 8.15
C ASN A 200 6.16 -9.39 8.64
N ASN A 201 5.31 -10.30 9.13
CA ASN A 201 4.00 -10.01 9.74
C ASN A 201 4.13 -9.71 11.26
N PHE A 202 5.22 -9.04 11.66
CA PHE A 202 5.45 -8.66 13.05
C PHE A 202 4.47 -7.55 13.48
N LYS A 203 4.21 -7.49 14.79
CA LYS A 203 3.33 -6.49 15.39
C LYS A 203 4.12 -5.22 15.67
N ILE A 204 3.76 -4.13 15.02
CA ILE A 204 4.29 -2.81 15.35
C ILE A 204 3.92 -2.49 16.78
N THR A 205 4.90 -2.36 17.66
CA THR A 205 4.72 -2.12 19.09
C THR A 205 5.40 -0.82 19.50
N ASN A 206 6.58 -0.54 18.98
CA ASN A 206 7.39 0.65 19.22
C ASN A 206 7.76 1.38 17.90
N ARG A 207 8.62 2.42 17.99
CA ARG A 207 9.08 3.20 16.83
C ARG A 207 10.12 2.46 15.97
N GLN A 208 10.94 1.59 16.56
CA GLN A 208 11.92 0.78 15.82
C GLN A 208 11.20 -0.22 14.89
N ASP A 209 10.14 -0.87 15.37
CA ASP A 209 9.29 -1.74 14.54
C ASP A 209 8.72 -0.97 13.34
N LEU A 210 8.28 0.27 13.56
CA LEU A 210 7.79 1.12 12.48
C LEU A 210 8.90 1.42 11.47
N SER A 211 10.12 1.69 11.94
CA SER A 211 11.29 1.92 11.08
C SER A 211 11.62 0.68 10.25
N MET A 212 11.63 -0.51 10.86
CA MET A 212 11.82 -1.78 10.16
C MET A 212 10.78 -1.98 9.05
N LEU A 213 9.52 -1.69 9.33
CA LEU A 213 8.46 -1.79 8.33
C LEU A 213 8.64 -0.76 7.20
N LYS A 214 9.04 0.48 7.52
CA LYS A 214 9.38 1.50 6.51
C LYS A 214 10.52 1.02 5.61
N ASN A 215 11.58 0.46 6.19
CA ASN A 215 12.72 -0.06 5.43
C ASN A 215 12.33 -1.24 4.55
N PHE A 216 11.52 -2.16 5.06
CA PHE A 216 10.99 -3.30 4.28
C PHE A 216 10.11 -2.84 3.09
N ILE A 217 9.36 -1.75 3.25
CA ILE A 217 8.58 -1.17 2.15
C ILE A 217 9.50 -0.45 1.16
N ASN A 218 10.52 0.26 1.66
CA ASN A 218 11.51 0.96 0.84
C ASN A 218 12.42 0.00 0.06
N SER A 219 12.69 -1.21 0.54
CA SER A 219 13.47 -2.21 -0.21
C SER A 219 12.74 -2.76 -1.43
N LYS A 220 11.45 -2.41 -1.63
CA LYS A 220 10.67 -2.74 -2.83
C LYS A 220 10.64 -1.62 -3.87
N ILE A 221 11.62 -0.71 -3.84
CA ILE A 221 11.77 0.30 -4.87
C ILE A 221 12.16 -0.39 -6.18
N LYS A 222 11.40 -0.11 -7.22
CA LYS A 222 11.74 -0.42 -8.61
C LYS A 222 12.02 0.88 -9.33
N MET A 223 12.91 0.82 -10.31
CA MET A 223 13.27 1.98 -11.12
C MET A 223 12.91 1.69 -12.58
N GLY A 224 12.56 2.74 -13.30
CA GLY A 224 12.32 2.69 -14.73
C GLY A 224 12.88 3.94 -15.39
N ILE A 225 13.33 3.74 -16.62
CA ILE A 225 13.90 4.77 -17.49
C ILE A 225 12.92 4.97 -18.63
N GLY A 226 12.72 6.21 -19.03
CA GLY A 226 11.97 6.56 -20.23
C GLY A 226 12.75 7.55 -21.06
N PHE A 227 12.76 7.33 -22.36
CA PHE A 227 13.42 8.18 -23.32
C PHE A 227 12.52 8.34 -24.55
N ASP A 228 12.32 9.58 -24.98
CA ASP A 228 11.54 9.87 -26.17
C ASP A 228 12.15 11.05 -26.92
N VAL A 229 12.02 11.02 -28.25
CA VAL A 229 12.57 12.04 -29.15
C VAL A 229 11.56 12.35 -30.24
N HIS A 230 11.26 13.64 -30.39
CA HIS A 230 10.36 14.13 -31.45
C HIS A 230 11.09 15.08 -32.39
N ARG A 231 10.80 14.93 -33.67
CA ARG A 231 11.20 15.90 -34.69
C ARG A 231 10.46 17.22 -34.48
N LEU A 232 11.16 18.33 -34.62
CA LEU A 232 10.59 19.67 -34.58
C LEU A 232 10.32 20.19 -35.99
N VAL A 233 9.13 20.76 -36.21
CA VAL A 233 8.74 21.35 -37.50
C VAL A 233 7.97 22.67 -37.31
N PRO A 234 8.00 23.59 -38.29
CA PRO A 234 7.18 24.80 -38.27
C PRO A 234 5.67 24.50 -38.28
N LYS A 235 4.86 25.50 -37.90
CA LYS A 235 3.38 25.45 -37.94
C LYS A 235 2.74 24.31 -37.11
N ARG A 236 3.47 23.72 -36.17
CA ARG A 236 2.95 22.77 -35.17
C ARG A 236 2.96 23.38 -33.77
N LYS A 237 2.05 22.89 -32.92
CA LYS A 237 2.00 23.27 -31.50
C LYS A 237 3.08 22.47 -30.76
N LEU A 238 3.81 23.12 -29.86
CA LEU A 238 4.73 22.44 -28.96
C LEU A 238 4.03 22.16 -27.63
N PHE A 239 4.02 20.90 -27.21
CA PHE A 239 3.58 20.51 -25.89
C PHE A 239 4.74 19.92 -25.09
N LEU A 240 4.90 20.37 -23.84
CA LEU A 240 5.88 19.84 -22.90
C LEU A 240 5.27 19.76 -21.51
N GLY A 241 5.32 18.58 -20.89
CA GLY A 241 4.81 18.36 -19.54
C GLY A 241 3.30 18.63 -19.43
N GLY A 242 2.57 18.43 -20.52
CA GLY A 242 1.14 18.69 -20.70
C GLY A 242 0.77 20.16 -20.94
N LEU A 243 1.75 21.05 -21.05
CA LEU A 243 1.53 22.48 -21.29
C LEU A 243 1.76 22.84 -22.75
N LYS A 244 0.94 23.74 -23.31
CA LYS A 244 1.22 24.35 -24.61
C LYS A 244 2.31 25.40 -24.45
N ILE A 245 3.41 25.25 -25.17
CA ILE A 245 4.57 26.14 -25.08
C ILE A 245 4.58 27.11 -26.27
N LYS A 246 4.85 28.39 -26.00
CA LYS A 246 5.02 29.39 -27.05
C LYS A 246 6.36 29.14 -27.75
N SER A 247 6.31 28.71 -29.01
CA SER A 247 7.46 28.36 -29.84
C SER A 247 7.11 28.56 -31.32
N LYS A 248 8.13 28.82 -32.15
CA LYS A 248 8.01 28.84 -33.63
C LYS A 248 7.96 27.42 -34.22
N LEU A 249 8.46 26.45 -33.46
CA LEU A 249 8.53 25.03 -33.80
C LEU A 249 7.65 24.22 -32.86
N GLY A 250 7.07 23.13 -33.37
CA GLY A 250 6.32 22.14 -32.59
C GLY A 250 6.71 20.72 -32.96
N THR A 251 6.28 19.76 -32.17
CA THR A 251 6.61 18.34 -32.37
C THR A 251 5.78 17.71 -33.48
N LEU A 252 6.43 16.87 -34.27
CA LEU A 252 5.81 16.04 -35.28
C LEU A 252 5.53 14.66 -34.69
N GLY A 253 4.25 14.34 -34.47
CA GLY A 253 3.81 13.04 -33.96
C GLY A 253 2.36 12.75 -34.29
N HIS A 254 1.93 11.50 -34.01
CA HIS A 254 0.56 11.03 -34.21
C HIS A 254 -0.42 11.48 -33.09
N SER A 255 0.11 11.80 -31.91
CA SER A 255 -0.59 12.38 -30.75
C SER A 255 -0.33 13.90 -30.67
N ASP A 256 -0.43 14.49 -29.47
CA ASP A 256 0.03 15.86 -29.22
C ASP A 256 1.57 16.01 -29.16
N GLY A 257 2.31 14.88 -29.27
CA GLY A 257 3.77 14.86 -29.42
C GLY A 257 4.51 15.42 -28.21
N ASP A 258 4.04 15.17 -26.99
CA ASP A 258 4.70 15.64 -25.75
C ASP A 258 5.79 14.67 -25.28
N PRO A 259 7.08 14.90 -25.60
CA PRO A 259 8.17 14.00 -25.22
C PRO A 259 8.29 13.83 -23.71
N VAL A 260 7.94 14.86 -22.92
CA VAL A 260 8.07 14.80 -21.46
C VAL A 260 7.07 13.82 -20.88
N LEU A 261 5.81 13.91 -21.30
CA LEU A 261 4.78 13.00 -20.80
C LEU A 261 4.97 11.57 -21.33
N HIS A 262 5.44 11.40 -22.56
CA HIS A 262 5.76 10.07 -23.08
C HIS A 262 6.89 9.41 -22.30
N SER A 263 8.03 10.10 -22.10
CA SER A 263 9.14 9.56 -21.32
C SER A 263 8.74 9.27 -19.87
N ILE A 264 7.90 10.10 -19.24
CA ILE A 264 7.35 9.79 -17.90
C ILE A 264 6.50 8.53 -17.94
N THR A 265 5.68 8.37 -18.98
CA THR A 265 4.79 7.21 -19.16
C THR A 265 5.61 5.93 -19.30
N ASP A 266 6.63 5.92 -20.16
CA ASP A 266 7.53 4.78 -20.33
C ASP A 266 8.32 4.45 -19.07
N ALA A 267 8.88 5.46 -18.40
CA ALA A 267 9.60 5.24 -17.15
C ALA A 267 8.71 4.58 -16.08
N ILE A 268 7.43 4.98 -15.98
CA ILE A 268 6.48 4.36 -15.06
C ILE A 268 6.16 2.92 -15.46
N LEU A 269 5.87 2.68 -16.75
CA LEU A 269 5.54 1.35 -17.26
C LEU A 269 6.71 0.37 -17.09
N GLY A 270 7.92 0.81 -17.44
CA GLY A 270 9.17 0.08 -17.24
C GLY A 270 9.40 -0.27 -15.76
N ALA A 271 9.28 0.70 -14.85
CA ALA A 271 9.43 0.46 -13.41
C ALA A 271 8.40 -0.55 -12.86
N CYS A 272 7.24 -0.67 -13.52
CA CYS A 272 6.16 -1.58 -13.12
C CYS A 272 6.19 -2.94 -13.85
N ASN A 273 7.12 -3.16 -14.78
CA ASN A 273 7.16 -4.29 -15.72
C ASN A 273 5.86 -4.40 -16.54
N MET A 274 5.43 -3.31 -17.15
CA MET A 274 4.17 -3.20 -17.89
C MET A 274 4.36 -2.91 -19.40
N GLY A 275 5.56 -3.10 -19.92
CA GLY A 275 5.90 -2.79 -21.31
C GLY A 275 6.19 -1.31 -21.49
N ASP A 276 5.81 -0.77 -22.65
CA ASP A 276 6.01 0.62 -23.06
C ASP A 276 4.70 1.25 -23.58
N ILE A 277 4.74 2.55 -23.86
CA ILE A 277 3.62 3.35 -24.33
C ILE A 277 3.06 2.84 -25.66
N GLY A 278 3.92 2.35 -26.57
CA GLY A 278 3.53 1.87 -27.90
C GLY A 278 2.80 0.52 -27.84
N GLN A 279 3.25 -0.38 -26.95
CA GLN A 279 2.56 -1.63 -26.66
C GLN A 279 1.19 -1.38 -26.03
N MET A 280 1.11 -0.42 -25.10
CA MET A 280 -0.12 -0.16 -24.35
C MET A 280 -1.13 0.71 -25.10
N PHE A 281 -0.65 1.61 -25.97
CA PHE A 281 -1.45 2.57 -26.74
C PHE A 281 -1.01 2.59 -28.20
N SER A 282 -1.18 1.46 -28.90
CA SER A 282 -0.75 1.33 -30.29
C SER A 282 -1.33 2.41 -31.21
N ASP A 283 -0.46 3.04 -31.99
CA ASP A 283 -0.80 4.04 -33.01
C ASP A 283 -1.68 3.49 -34.15
N LYS A 284 -1.75 2.16 -34.32
CA LYS A 284 -2.64 1.51 -35.29
C LYS A 284 -4.12 1.60 -34.88
N ASN A 285 -4.39 1.85 -33.60
CA ASN A 285 -5.75 1.95 -33.10
C ASN A 285 -6.28 3.38 -33.30
N LYS A 286 -7.28 3.53 -34.17
CA LYS A 286 -7.95 4.82 -34.46
C LYS A 286 -8.43 5.55 -33.18
N LYS A 287 -8.69 4.83 -32.08
CA LYS A 287 -9.09 5.41 -30.79
C LYS A 287 -8.04 6.32 -30.13
N PHE A 288 -6.76 6.19 -30.50
CA PHE A 288 -5.66 6.97 -29.92
C PHE A 288 -5.11 8.04 -30.86
N LYS A 289 -5.63 8.16 -32.09
CA LYS A 289 -5.24 9.21 -33.02
C LYS A 289 -5.56 10.59 -32.41
N ASN A 290 -4.60 11.51 -32.41
CA ASN A 290 -4.71 12.86 -31.84
C ASN A 290 -5.06 12.92 -30.33
N ILE A 291 -4.89 11.82 -29.59
CA ILE A 291 -5.14 11.84 -28.14
C ILE A 291 -4.10 12.72 -27.43
N ARG A 292 -4.52 13.38 -26.34
CA ARG A 292 -3.61 14.14 -25.48
C ARG A 292 -2.78 13.19 -24.62
N SER A 293 -1.48 13.40 -24.52
CA SER A 293 -0.60 12.57 -23.69
C SER A 293 -0.90 12.69 -22.19
N THR A 294 -1.58 13.76 -21.78
CA THR A 294 -2.16 13.88 -20.42
C THR A 294 -3.20 12.80 -20.13
N ILE A 295 -3.96 12.36 -21.13
CA ILE A 295 -4.98 11.29 -20.98
C ILE A 295 -4.28 9.93 -20.88
N LEU A 296 -3.26 9.70 -21.71
CA LEU A 296 -2.46 8.47 -21.68
C LEU A 296 -1.79 8.27 -20.32
N LEU A 297 -1.13 9.31 -19.81
CA LEU A 297 -0.50 9.27 -18.49
C LEU A 297 -1.52 9.01 -17.38
N LYS A 298 -2.69 9.68 -17.39
CA LYS A 298 -3.75 9.42 -16.39
C LYS A 298 -4.19 7.95 -16.37
N LYS A 299 -4.35 7.32 -17.53
CA LYS A 299 -4.68 5.89 -17.63
C LYS A 299 -3.58 5.02 -17.02
N VAL A 300 -2.30 5.33 -17.26
CA VAL A 300 -1.19 4.62 -16.61
C VAL A 300 -1.22 4.78 -15.09
N ILE A 301 -1.46 6.00 -14.60
CA ILE A 301 -1.56 6.28 -13.16
C ILE A 301 -2.68 5.45 -12.50
N GLU A 302 -3.83 5.32 -13.15
CA GLU A 302 -4.92 4.45 -12.67
C GLU A 302 -4.51 2.97 -12.63
N GLN A 303 -3.82 2.49 -13.67
CA GLN A 303 -3.36 1.09 -13.75
C GLN A 303 -2.34 0.75 -12.67
N ILE A 304 -1.33 1.61 -12.47
CA ILE A 304 -0.30 1.35 -11.44
C ILE A 304 -0.93 1.36 -10.04
N LYS A 305 -1.92 2.24 -9.78
CA LYS A 305 -2.67 2.26 -8.52
C LYS A 305 -3.46 0.98 -8.30
N TYR A 306 -4.15 0.49 -9.34
CA TYR A 306 -4.87 -0.79 -9.29
C TYR A 306 -3.91 -1.94 -8.95
N LYS A 307 -2.72 -1.94 -9.56
CA LYS A 307 -1.64 -2.89 -9.26
C LYS A 307 -0.84 -2.58 -7.98
N SER A 308 -1.33 -1.64 -7.17
CA SER A 308 -0.79 -1.27 -5.85
C SER A 308 0.64 -0.69 -5.89
N TYR A 309 1.04 -0.10 -7.00
CA TYR A 309 2.26 0.70 -7.11
C TYR A 309 2.02 2.17 -6.77
N TYR A 310 3.06 2.83 -6.27
CA TYR A 310 3.09 4.26 -5.96
C TYR A 310 4.38 4.89 -6.46
N ILE A 311 4.30 6.07 -7.08
CA ILE A 311 5.49 6.82 -7.51
C ILE A 311 6.16 7.44 -6.28
N LYS A 312 7.46 7.16 -6.12
CA LYS A 312 8.32 7.72 -5.08
C LYS A 312 8.90 9.07 -5.53
N ASN A 313 9.47 9.13 -6.72
CA ASN A 313 9.98 10.37 -7.32
C ASN A 313 10.08 10.24 -8.85
N ILE A 314 10.11 11.39 -9.51
CA ILE A 314 10.33 11.57 -10.94
C ILE A 314 11.46 12.58 -11.13
N ASP A 315 12.47 12.24 -11.91
CA ASP A 315 13.50 13.17 -12.34
C ASP A 315 13.55 13.23 -13.87
N VAL A 316 13.37 14.43 -14.41
CA VAL A 316 13.21 14.69 -15.84
C VAL A 316 14.39 15.51 -16.34
N ASN A 317 14.90 15.15 -17.52
CA ASN A 317 15.90 15.90 -18.27
C ASN A 317 15.36 16.19 -19.67
N VAL A 318 14.99 17.45 -19.92
CA VAL A 318 14.53 17.91 -21.24
C VAL A 318 15.72 18.45 -22.01
N ILE A 319 16.04 17.79 -23.12
CA ILE A 319 17.21 18.08 -23.95
C ILE A 319 16.73 18.83 -25.20
N ALA A 320 16.95 20.14 -25.21
CA ALA A 320 16.44 21.04 -26.23
C ALA A 320 17.32 22.28 -26.37
N GLN A 321 17.56 22.72 -27.61
CA GLN A 321 18.20 24.00 -27.87
C GLN A 321 17.23 25.19 -27.63
N THR A 322 15.97 25.01 -28.01
CA THR A 322 14.86 25.92 -27.74
C THR A 322 13.60 25.10 -27.48
N PRO A 323 12.69 25.51 -26.56
CA PRO A 323 12.70 26.72 -25.75
C PRO A 323 13.46 26.57 -24.41
N LYS A 324 13.80 27.70 -23.76
CA LYS A 324 14.43 27.71 -22.43
C LYS A 324 13.51 27.10 -21.36
N ILE A 325 13.79 25.85 -20.97
CA ILE A 325 13.02 25.05 -20.01
C ILE A 325 12.85 25.72 -18.64
N LYS A 326 13.86 26.49 -18.18
CA LYS A 326 13.80 27.24 -16.90
C LYS A 326 12.54 28.10 -16.77
N LYS A 327 12.04 28.68 -17.88
CA LYS A 327 10.83 29.52 -17.91
C LYS A 327 9.54 28.74 -17.61
N TYR A 328 9.54 27.43 -17.90
CA TYR A 328 8.34 26.58 -17.83
C TYR A 328 8.41 25.52 -16.72
N LYS A 329 9.61 25.31 -16.12
CA LYS A 329 9.88 24.28 -15.11
C LYS A 329 8.79 24.16 -14.05
N ASN A 330 8.50 25.24 -13.33
CA ASN A 330 7.55 25.19 -12.21
C ASN A 330 6.13 24.88 -12.67
N LYS A 331 5.71 25.42 -13.82
CA LYS A 331 4.39 25.11 -14.39
C LYS A 331 4.28 23.64 -14.81
N MET A 332 5.37 23.07 -15.36
CA MET A 332 5.40 21.65 -15.73
C MET A 332 5.36 20.76 -14.48
N ILE A 333 6.13 21.09 -13.43
CA ILE A 333 6.08 20.38 -12.13
C ILE A 333 4.65 20.39 -11.58
N ASP A 334 3.99 21.55 -11.61
CA ASP A 334 2.61 21.69 -11.12
C ASP A 334 1.63 20.82 -11.90
N ASN A 335 1.77 20.77 -13.22
CA ASN A 335 0.88 19.97 -14.06
C ASN A 335 1.14 18.46 -13.89
N ILE A 336 2.41 18.03 -13.91
CA ILE A 336 2.81 16.63 -13.72
C ILE A 336 2.42 16.15 -12.32
N SER A 337 2.60 16.96 -11.28
CA SER A 337 2.15 16.68 -9.91
C SER A 337 0.66 16.34 -9.86
N LYS A 338 -0.18 17.11 -10.55
CA LYS A 338 -1.63 16.87 -10.64
C LYS A 338 -1.95 15.61 -11.44
N LEU A 339 -1.28 15.39 -12.58
CA LEU A 339 -1.51 14.20 -13.42
C LEU A 339 -1.10 12.90 -12.71
N CYS A 340 0.04 12.91 -12.02
CA CYS A 340 0.60 11.76 -11.32
C CYS A 340 0.08 11.59 -9.88
N GLU A 341 -0.67 12.57 -9.36
CA GLU A 341 -1.18 12.61 -7.99
C GLU A 341 -0.07 12.46 -6.92
N ILE A 342 1.07 13.08 -7.18
CA ILE A 342 2.23 13.14 -6.29
C ILE A 342 2.53 14.57 -5.88
N SER A 343 3.24 14.74 -4.78
CA SER A 343 3.61 16.07 -4.30
C SER A 343 4.73 16.66 -5.16
N LYS A 344 4.80 17.99 -5.23
CA LYS A 344 5.74 18.72 -6.10
C LYS A 344 7.20 18.47 -5.73
N ASP A 345 7.47 18.27 -4.44
CA ASP A 345 8.79 17.89 -3.88
C ASP A 345 9.28 16.51 -4.37
N GLN A 346 8.40 15.70 -4.96
CA GLN A 346 8.75 14.41 -5.54
C GLN A 346 9.14 14.52 -7.04
N ILE A 347 9.14 15.73 -7.62
CA ILE A 347 9.39 15.94 -9.05
C ILE A 347 10.52 16.95 -9.23
N ASN A 348 11.50 16.59 -10.05
CA ASN A 348 12.51 17.52 -10.54
C ASN A 348 12.52 17.55 -12.07
N ILE A 349 12.74 18.74 -12.64
CA ILE A 349 12.88 18.94 -14.09
C ILE A 349 14.13 19.76 -14.35
N LYS A 350 14.96 19.26 -15.26
CA LYS A 350 16.18 19.89 -15.74
C LYS A 350 16.03 20.19 -17.23
N GLY A 351 16.63 21.28 -17.68
CA GLY A 351 16.74 21.61 -19.09
C GLY A 351 18.20 21.62 -19.50
N LYS A 352 18.55 20.93 -20.57
CA LYS A 352 19.92 20.84 -21.09
C LYS A 352 19.91 21.19 -22.58
N THR A 353 20.82 22.07 -22.97
CA THR A 353 21.21 22.30 -24.35
C THR A 353 22.21 21.24 -24.77
N THR A 354 22.42 21.09 -26.08
CA THR A 354 23.51 20.28 -26.63
C THR A 354 24.62 21.16 -27.21
N GLU A 355 24.77 22.39 -26.71
CA GLU A 355 25.77 23.36 -27.17
C GLU A 355 25.78 23.56 -28.70
N LYS A 356 24.59 23.63 -29.32
CA LYS A 356 24.39 23.69 -30.78
C LYS A 356 24.93 22.49 -31.58
N LEU A 357 25.34 21.41 -30.90
CA LEU A 357 25.79 20.16 -31.51
C LEU A 357 24.61 19.24 -31.87
N GLY A 358 24.78 18.51 -32.98
CA GLY A 358 23.85 17.47 -33.43
C GLY A 358 22.47 17.99 -33.87
N VAL A 359 21.51 17.06 -34.05
CA VAL A 359 20.16 17.39 -34.54
C VAL A 359 19.35 18.23 -33.54
N ILE A 360 19.58 18.05 -32.23
CA ILE A 360 18.93 18.84 -31.19
C ILE A 360 19.50 20.26 -31.17
N GLY A 361 20.83 20.40 -31.29
CA GLY A 361 21.51 21.70 -31.34
C GLY A 361 21.15 22.53 -32.57
N LYS A 362 20.81 21.85 -33.68
CA LYS A 362 20.27 22.46 -34.91
C LYS A 362 18.75 22.71 -34.85
N GLU A 363 18.12 22.59 -33.68
CA GLU A 363 16.67 22.80 -33.47
C GLU A 363 15.76 21.88 -34.31
N LYS A 364 16.28 20.73 -34.79
CA LYS A 364 15.52 19.77 -35.60
C LYS A 364 14.81 18.71 -34.75
N ALA A 365 15.18 18.58 -33.48
CA ALA A 365 14.60 17.62 -32.57
C ALA A 365 14.60 18.13 -31.12
N ILE A 366 13.72 17.55 -30.32
CA ILE A 366 13.69 17.68 -28.86
C ILE A 366 13.63 16.28 -28.26
N ALA A 367 14.44 16.03 -27.23
CA ALA A 367 14.44 14.76 -26.53
C ALA A 367 14.11 14.96 -25.04
N CYS A 368 13.61 13.90 -24.41
CA CYS A 368 13.39 13.87 -22.98
C CYS A 368 13.83 12.53 -22.41
N GLU A 369 14.62 12.59 -21.35
CA GLU A 369 15.04 11.44 -20.55
C GLU A 369 14.43 11.56 -19.15
N VAL A 370 13.96 10.45 -18.61
CA VAL A 370 13.27 10.40 -17.33
C VAL A 370 13.69 9.17 -16.55
N ILE A 371 13.94 9.35 -15.25
CA ILE A 371 14.03 8.25 -14.28
C ILE A 371 12.85 8.36 -13.31
N VAL A 372 12.16 7.25 -13.10
CA VAL A 372 11.09 7.12 -12.11
C VAL A 372 11.45 6.01 -11.13
N SER A 373 11.28 6.30 -9.84
CA SER A 373 11.24 5.26 -8.81
C SER A 373 9.81 5.00 -8.38
N VAL A 374 9.39 3.74 -8.35
CA VAL A 374 8.09 3.30 -7.84
C VAL A 374 8.27 2.31 -6.69
N ILE A 375 7.31 2.27 -5.78
CA ILE A 375 7.25 1.29 -4.70
C ILE A 375 6.05 0.39 -4.95
N LYS A 376 6.26 -0.94 -4.94
CA LYS A 376 5.17 -1.91 -4.97
C LYS A 376 4.68 -2.17 -3.55
N TYR A 377 3.42 -1.85 -3.29
CA TYR A 377 2.73 -2.26 -2.08
C TYR A 377 1.97 -3.58 -2.37
N ASP A 378 2.20 -4.64 -1.61
CA ASP A 378 1.59 -5.96 -1.90
C ASP A 378 0.04 -5.94 -1.94
#